data_AF-A0A0K8Q9V6-F1
#
_entry.id   AF-A0A0K8Q9V6-F1
#
_cell.length_a   1.000
_cell.length_b   1.000
_cell.length_c   1.000
_cell.angle_alpha   90.00
_cell.angle_beta   90.00
_cell.angle_gamma   90.00
#
_symmetry.space_group_name_H-M   'P 1'
#
loop_
_entity.id
_entity.type
_entity.pdbx_description
1 polymer ?
#
loop_
_entity_poly.entity_id
_entity_poly.type
_entity_poly.pdbx_seq_one_letter_code
_entity_poly.pdbx_strand_id
1 'polypeptide(L)' 'MNRLFTRVYLPENAEALAADPLLSSLDPERRQTLIARRDADGGLTWDIRLQGEGET' A
#
# COMPACT_ATOMS: atom_id res chain seq x y z
N MET A 1 -17.53 -2.31 -18.47
CA MET A 1 -16.46 -3.22 -17.97
C MET A 1 -15.59 -2.38 -17.05
N ASN A 2 -15.86 -2.43 -15.74
CA ASN A 2 -15.17 -1.58 -14.77
C ASN A 2 -14.06 -2.39 -14.10
N ARG A 3 -12.87 -1.80 -13.98
CA ARG A 3 -11.72 -2.40 -13.30
C ARG A 3 -11.10 -1.34 -12.40
N LEU A 4 -10.70 -1.75 -11.20
CA LEU A 4 -9.94 -0.92 -10.28
C LEU A 4 -8.46 -1.26 -10.46
N PHE A 5 -7.66 -0.23 -10.66
CA PHE A 5 -6.21 -0.34 -10.76
C PHE A 5 -5.60 0.14 -9.46
N THR A 6 -4.66 -0.63 -8.94
CA THR A 6 -3.95 -0.31 -7.70
C THR A 6 -2.52 -0.83 -7.80
N ARG A 7 -1.68 -0.45 -6.83
CA ARG A 7 -0.28 -0.87 -6.70
C ARG A 7 -0.06 -1.34 -5.27
N VAL A 8 0.79 -2.35 -5.11
CA VAL A 8 1.29 -2.78 -3.80
C VAL A 8 2.78 -2.51 -3.73
N TYR A 9 3.21 -1.96 -2.60
CA TYR A 9 4.59 -1.62 -2.31
C TYR A 9 5.16 -2.56 -1.23
N LEU A 10 6.47 -2.82 -1.31
CA LEU A 10 7.17 -3.64 -0.34
C LEU A 10 7.66 -2.76 0.85
N PRO A 11 7.54 -3.23 2.10
CA PRO A 11 7.76 -2.39 3.29
C PRO A 11 9.22 -2.11 3.65
N GLU A 12 10.21 -2.75 3.01
CA GLU A 12 11.58 -2.84 3.55
C GLU A 12 12.41 -1.59 3.31
N ASN A 13 12.05 -0.78 2.32
CA ASN A 13 12.84 0.39 1.94
C ASN A 13 12.08 1.68 2.24
N ALA A 14 12.16 2.14 3.49
CA ALA A 14 11.49 3.35 3.95
C ALA A 14 11.92 4.62 3.18
N GLU A 15 13.19 4.73 2.79
CA GLU A 15 13.69 5.88 2.02
C GLU A 15 13.09 5.89 0.61
N ALA A 16 13.03 4.75 -0.07
CA ALA A 16 12.40 4.64 -1.39
C ALA A 16 10.89 4.91 -1.31
N LEU A 17 10.20 4.42 -0.27
CA LEU A 17 8.78 4.70 -0.06
C LEU A 17 8.53 6.20 0.19
N ALA A 18 9.42 6.87 0.93
CA ALA A 18 9.33 8.31 1.18
C ALA A 18 9.69 9.16 -0.05
N ALA A 19 10.52 8.63 -0.96
CA ALA A 19 10.90 9.31 -2.21
C ALA A 19 9.94 9.05 -3.37
N ASP A 20 9.04 8.05 -3.28
CA ASP A 20 8.08 7.72 -4.34
C ASP A 20 7.08 8.89 -4.53
N PRO A 21 6.99 9.47 -5.75
CA PRO A 21 6.12 10.62 -5.99
C PRO A 21 4.62 10.34 -5.81
N LEU A 22 4.17 9.11 -6.10
CA LEU A 22 2.77 8.74 -5.91
C LEU A 22 2.48 8.63 -4.42
N LEU A 23 3.27 7.86 -3.67
CA LEU A 23 3.07 7.70 -2.23
C LEU A 23 3.18 9.03 -1.48
N SER A 24 4.08 9.91 -1.91
CA SER A 24 4.26 11.25 -1.32
C SER A 24 3.08 12.19 -1.57
N SER A 25 2.29 11.94 -2.61
CA SER A 25 1.11 12.75 -2.94
C SER A 25 -0.15 12.36 -2.16
N LEU A 26 -0.12 11.24 -1.43
CA LEU A 26 -1.26 10.69 -0.70
C LEU A 26 -1.25 11.12 0.76
N ASP A 27 -2.45 11.24 1.33
CA ASP A 27 -2.61 11.34 2.77
C ASP A 27 -1.94 10.14 3.48
N PRO A 28 -1.35 10.33 4.67
CA PRO A 28 -0.65 9.26 5.38
C PRO A 28 -1.48 7.98 5.55
N GLU A 29 -2.78 8.12 5.87
CA GLU A 29 -3.70 7.00 6.05
C GLU A 29 -3.91 6.23 4.75
N ARG A 30 -4.15 6.92 3.63
CA ARG A 30 -4.31 6.27 2.31
C ARG A 30 -3.02 5.60 1.84
N ARG A 31 -1.87 6.25 2.03
CA ARG A 31 -0.56 5.67 1.69
C ARG A 31 -0.32 4.34 2.40
N GLN A 32 -0.70 4.22 3.67
CA GLN A 32 -0.52 2.97 4.42
C GLN A 32 -1.29 1.79 3.82
N THR A 33 -2.43 2.04 3.17
CA THR A 33 -3.22 0.98 2.53
C THR A 33 -2.54 0.34 1.31
N LEU A 34 -1.49 0.96 0.76
CA LEU A 34 -0.76 0.46 -0.43
C LEU A 34 0.53 -0.29 -0.08
N ILE A 35 0.89 -0.38 1.21
CA ILE A 35 2.14 -0.99 1.67
C ILE A 35 1.82 -2.39 2.23
N ALA A 36 2.46 -3.42 1.70
CA ALA A 36 2.34 -4.78 2.21
C ALA A 36 2.96 -4.89 3.61
N ARG A 37 2.45 -5.84 4.40
CA ARG A 37 3.02 -6.20 5.71
C ARG A 37 3.91 -7.43 5.56
N ARG A 38 5.10 -7.38 6.14
CA ARG A 38 5.97 -8.56 6.28
C ARG A 38 5.47 -9.43 7.42
N ASP A 39 5.25 -10.70 7.14
CA ASP A 39 4.88 -11.71 8.12
C ASP A 39 6.12 -12.35 8.77
N ALA A 40 5.93 -13.00 9.92
CA ALA A 40 7.03 -13.55 10.72
C ALA A 40 7.80 -14.67 10.00
N ASP A 41 7.18 -15.35 9.04
CA ASP A 41 7.77 -16.40 8.22
C ASP A 41 8.49 -15.85 6.97
N GLY A 42 8.55 -14.52 6.82
CA GLY A 42 9.13 -13.85 5.66
C GLY A 42 8.13 -13.61 4.53
N GLY A 43 6.87 -14.07 4.67
CA GLY A 43 5.78 -13.80 3.74
C GLY A 43 5.41 -12.32 3.64
N LEU A 44 4.64 -11.97 2.62
CA LEU A 44 4.09 -10.63 2.43
C LEU A 44 2.58 -10.73 2.29
N THR A 45 1.87 -10.06 3.17
CA THR A 45 0.41 -9.97 3.15
C THR A 45 -0.03 -8.54 2.81
N TRP A 46 -1.01 -8.41 1.92
CA TRP A 46 -1.61 -7.13 1.57
C TRP A 46 -3.11 -7.31 1.36
N ASP A 47 -3.91 -6.57 2.14
CA ASP A 47 -5.36 -6.61 2.08
C ASP A 47 -5.88 -5.57 1.08
N ILE A 48 -6.76 -6.00 0.17
CA ILE A 48 -7.50 -5.09 -0.71
C ILE A 48 -8.90 -4.90 -0.13
N ARG A 49 -9.25 -3.65 0.19
CA ARG A 49 -10.60 -3.26 0.64
C ARG A 49 -11.24 -2.41 -0.45
N LEU A 50 -12.34 -2.92 -1.03
CA LEU A 50 -13.00 -2.27 -2.17
C LEU A 50 -13.88 -1.07 -1.78
N GLN A 51 -14.30 -0.98 -0.52
CA GLN A 51 -15.11 0.13 -0.03
C GLN A 51 -15.02 0.26 1.49
N GLY A 52 -15.11 1.49 2.00
CA GLY A 52 -15.34 1.77 3.43
C GLY A 52 -14.08 2.17 4.18
N GLU A 53 -14.04 1.90 5.48
CA GLU A 53 -12.88 2.19 6.31
C GLU A 53 -11.65 1.38 5.84
N GLY A 54 -10.55 2.08 5.55
CA GLY A 54 -9.33 1.46 5.04
C GLY A 54 -9.39 1.04 3.56
N GLU A 55 -10.29 1.63 2.77
CA GLU A 55 -10.36 1.42 1.31
C GLU A 55 -9.01 1.68 0.63
N THR A 56 -8.66 0.78 -0.29
CA THR A 56 -7.39 0.73 -1.02
C THR A 56 -7.38 1.69 -2.22
#